data_AF-A0A8C8C0D3-F1
#
_entry.id   AF-A0A8C8C0D3-F1
#
_cell.length_a   1.000
_cell.length_b   1.000
_cell.length_c   1.000
_cell.angle_alpha   90.00
_cell.angle_beta   90.00
_cell.angle_gamma   90.00
#
_symmetry.space_group_name_H-M   'P 1'
#
loop_
_entity.id
_entity.type
_entity.pdbx_description
1 polymer ?
#
loop_
_entity_poly.entity_id
_entity_poly.type
_entity_poly.pdbx_seq_one_letter_code
_entity_poly.pdbx_strand_id
1 'polypeptide(L)'
;MKTCSGPQTGKRFTFQPDNDPKHTAKTMQEWLRDKFLKVLEWSSQNPDLNQIHHFWSILKIAVQRRSPSNLTELERICREEREKLPKYRRVKLVASYPRRLEAVITTKGASTKY
;
A
#
# COMPACT_ATOMS: atom_id res chain seq x y z
N MET A 1 -11.49 -24.28 5.03
CA MET A 1 -10.78 -23.31 4.16
C MET A 1 -11.68 -22.10 3.97
N LYS A 2 -11.31 -20.92 4.49
CA LYS A 2 -12.10 -19.69 4.28
C LYS A 2 -11.66 -19.07 2.96
N THR A 3 -12.53 -19.10 1.96
CA THR A 3 -12.32 -18.37 0.71
C THR A 3 -12.35 -16.87 1.02
N CYS A 4 -11.21 -16.19 0.85
CA CYS A 4 -11.18 -14.74 0.89
C CYS A 4 -11.92 -14.24 -0.36
N SER A 5 -13.14 -13.76 -0.17
CA SER A 5 -13.92 -13.11 -1.22
C SER A 5 -13.12 -11.93 -1.77
N GLY A 6 -12.70 -12.01 -3.04
CA GLY A 6 -12.04 -10.91 -3.73
C GLY A 6 -12.94 -9.68 -3.84
N PRO A 7 -12.38 -8.47 -3.99
CA PRO A 7 -13.17 -7.25 -4.08
C PRO A 7 -14.15 -7.30 -5.27
N GLN A 8 -15.41 -6.93 -5.01
CA GLN A 8 -16.47 -6.90 -6.01
C GLN A 8 -16.14 -5.92 -7.15
N THR A 9 -16.11 -6.43 -8.38
CA THR A 9 -15.70 -5.77 -9.63
C THR A 9 -16.82 -4.88 -10.19
N GLY A 10 -16.82 -3.60 -9.80
CA GLY A 10 -17.71 -2.57 -10.37
C GLY A 10 -16.99 -1.29 -10.86
N LYS A 11 -15.67 -1.19 -10.70
CA LYS A 11 -14.85 -0.05 -11.18
C LYS A 11 -13.55 -0.59 -11.77
N ARG A 12 -13.01 0.04 -12.82
CA ARG A 12 -11.68 -0.27 -13.37
C ARG A 12 -10.61 0.05 -12.32
N PHE A 13 -10.23 -0.92 -11.50
CA PHE A 13 -9.17 -0.78 -10.50
C PHE A 13 -7.81 -1.01 -11.14
N THR A 14 -6.81 -0.21 -10.73
CA THR A 14 -5.40 -0.45 -11.05
C THR A 14 -4.69 -0.84 -9.75
N PHE A 15 -3.95 -1.94 -9.79
CA PHE A 15 -3.18 -2.48 -8.68
C PHE A 15 -1.75 -1.96 -8.74
N GLN A 16 -1.29 -1.34 -7.65
CA GLN A 16 0.12 -0.96 -7.47
C GLN A 16 0.75 -1.94 -6.47
N PRO A 17 1.57 -2.91 -6.92
CA PRO A 17 2.33 -3.77 -6.01
C PRO A 17 3.43 -2.96 -5.32
N ASP A 18 3.98 -3.47 -4.21
CA ASP A 18 5.24 -2.97 -3.69
C ASP A 18 6.43 -3.54 -4.50
N ASN A 19 7.65 -3.19 -4.09
CA ASN A 19 8.87 -3.50 -4.84
C ASN A 19 9.47 -4.86 -4.48
N ASP A 20 8.74 -5.75 -3.80
CA ASP A 20 9.23 -7.08 -3.48
C ASP A 20 9.38 -7.92 -4.79
N PRO A 21 10.56 -8.52 -5.05
CA PRO A 21 10.79 -9.38 -6.21
C PRO A 21 9.73 -10.48 -6.41
N LYS A 22 9.09 -10.95 -5.33
CA LYS A 22 8.00 -11.94 -5.40
C LYS A 22 6.81 -11.47 -6.23
N HIS A 23 6.59 -10.16 -6.35
CA HIS A 23 5.55 -9.61 -7.21
C HIS A 23 5.89 -9.68 -8.70
N THR A 24 7.17 -9.85 -9.04
CA THR A 24 7.63 -10.07 -10.43
C THR A 24 7.72 -11.55 -10.81
N ALA A 25 7.54 -12.46 -9.85
CA ALA A 25 7.58 -13.89 -10.10
C ALA A 25 6.52 -14.32 -11.13
N LYS A 26 6.87 -15.25 -12.01
CA LYS A 26 6.01 -15.74 -13.10
C LYS A 26 4.62 -16.17 -12.60
N THR A 27 4.57 -16.92 -11.51
CA THR A 27 3.32 -17.38 -10.89
C THR A 27 2.43 -16.22 -10.41
N MET A 28 3.02 -15.15 -9.88
CA MET A 28 2.25 -13.97 -9.47
C MET A 28 1.72 -13.21 -10.69
N GLN A 29 2.54 -13.08 -11.74
CA GLN A 29 2.13 -12.43 -12.99
C GLN A 29 1.01 -13.21 -13.71
N GLU A 30 1.07 -14.54 -13.71
CA GLU A 30 -0.01 -15.41 -14.19
C GLU A 30 -1.30 -15.18 -13.40
N TRP A 31 -1.24 -15.21 -12.08
CA TRP A 31 -2.40 -14.97 -11.23
C TRP A 31 -3.03 -13.59 -11.44
N LEU A 32 -2.22 -12.54 -11.60
CA LEU A 32 -2.71 -11.18 -11.87
C LEU A 32 -3.45 -11.09 -13.22
N ARG A 33 -2.95 -11.80 -14.25
CA ARG A 33 -3.62 -11.89 -15.55
C ARG A 33 -4.95 -12.64 -15.46
N ASP A 34 -4.99 -13.78 -14.78
CA ASP A 34 -6.21 -14.56 -14.58
C ASP A 34 -7.30 -13.79 -13.82
N LYS A 35 -6.90 -12.85 -12.97
CA LYS A 35 -7.81 -11.94 -12.25
C LYS A 35 -8.17 -10.67 -13.02
N PHE A 36 -7.67 -10.50 -14.26
CA PHE A 36 -7.86 -9.31 -15.07
C PHE A 36 -7.49 -8.01 -14.33
N LEU A 37 -6.48 -8.08 -13.46
CA LEU A 37 -6.02 -6.93 -12.68
C LEU A 37 -5.02 -6.12 -13.49
N LYS A 38 -5.35 -4.85 -13.75
CA LYS A 38 -4.39 -3.92 -14.36
C LYS A 38 -3.31 -3.57 -13.33
N VAL A 39 -2.05 -3.87 -13.62
CA VAL A 39 -0.92 -3.47 -12.78
C VAL A 39 -0.46 -2.08 -13.19
N LEU A 40 -0.20 -1.20 -12.22
CA LEU A 40 0.40 0.10 -12.45
C LEU A 40 1.88 -0.08 -12.78
N GLU A 41 2.31 0.46 -13.91
CA GLU A 41 3.74 0.60 -14.21
C GLU A 41 4.29 1.78 -13.41
N TRP A 42 5.26 1.52 -12.53
CA TRP A 42 5.90 2.56 -11.72
C TRP A 42 7.34 2.18 -11.38
N SER A 43 8.20 3.17 -11.17
CA SER A 43 9.61 2.93 -10.85
C SER A 43 9.76 2.46 -9.40
N SER A 44 10.26 1.25 -9.21
CA SER A 44 10.51 0.65 -7.90
C SER A 44 11.57 1.37 -7.05
N GLN A 45 12.31 2.31 -7.64
CA GLN A 45 13.36 3.07 -6.96
C GLN A 45 12.83 4.27 -6.15
N ASN A 46 11.54 4.60 -6.25
CA ASN A 46 10.94 5.77 -5.60
C ASN A 46 9.98 5.38 -4.47
N PRO A 47 10.47 5.11 -3.24
CA PRO A 47 9.63 4.73 -2.11
C PRO A 47 8.58 5.80 -1.77
N ASP A 48 8.87 7.06 -2.07
CA ASP A 48 7.99 8.22 -1.91
C ASP A 48 6.71 8.09 -2.75
N LEU A 49 6.71 7.28 -3.81
CA LEU A 49 5.52 6.98 -4.62
C LEU A 49 4.71 5.81 -4.07
N ASN A 50 5.21 5.05 -3.09
CA ASN A 50 4.46 3.92 -2.57
C ASN A 50 3.57 4.33 -1.39
N GLN A 51 2.30 4.57 -1.68
CA GLN A 51 1.30 4.94 -0.68
C GLN A 51 1.16 3.90 0.44
N ILE A 52 1.42 2.62 0.16
CA ILE A 52 1.32 1.58 1.20
C ILE A 52 2.39 1.76 2.27
N HIS A 53 3.60 2.23 1.91
CA HIS A 53 4.67 2.49 2.89
C HIS A 53 4.27 3.60 3.85
N HIS A 54 3.63 4.66 3.36
CA HIS A 54 3.15 5.73 4.22
C HIS A 54 2.03 5.26 5.16
N PHE A 55 1.09 4.44 4.67
CA PHE A 55 0.07 3.83 5.51
C PHE A 55 0.69 2.96 6.62
N TRP A 56 1.66 2.11 6.26
CA TRP A 56 2.38 1.27 7.23
C TRP A 56 3.14 2.10 8.26
N SER A 57 3.76 3.21 7.86
CA SER A 57 4.46 4.12 8.77
C SER A 57 3.51 4.68 9.83
N ILE A 58 2.35 5.19 9.42
CA ILE A 58 1.32 5.71 10.36
C ILE A 58 0.85 4.60 11.31
N LEU A 59 0.56 3.41 10.78
CA LEU A 59 0.09 2.29 11.59
C LEU A 59 1.16 1.83 12.60
N LYS A 60 2.42 1.74 12.16
CA LYS A 60 3.54 1.34 13.02
C LYS A 60 3.73 2.30 14.19
N ILE A 61 3.66 3.61 13.95
CA ILE A 61 3.73 4.62 15.02
C ILE A 61 2.58 4.43 16.02
N ALA A 62 1.35 4.22 15.53
CA ALA A 62 0.19 4.04 16.40
C ALA A 62 0.28 2.75 17.25
N VAL A 63 0.74 1.66 16.65
CA VAL A 63 0.96 0.37 17.34
C VAL A 63 2.09 0.50 18.37
N GLN A 64 3.22 1.12 18.01
CA GLN A 64 4.35 1.34 18.91
C GLN A 64 3.98 2.14 20.15
N ARG A 65 3.11 3.16 20.02
CA ARG A 65 2.62 3.95 21.16
C ARG A 65 1.83 3.15 22.18
N ARG A 66 1.34 1.97 21.80
CA ARG A 66 0.59 1.07 22.69
C ARG A 66 1.46 -0.06 23.25
N SER A 67 2.72 -0.15 22.84
CA SER A 67 3.74 -1.05 23.39
C SER A 67 3.24 -2.50 23.63
N PRO A 68 2.80 -3.21 22.58
CA PRO A 68 2.37 -4.61 22.73
C PRO A 68 3.49 -5.48 23.31
N SER A 69 3.11 -6.34 24.25
CA SER A 69 4.04 -7.22 24.99
C SER A 69 4.20 -8.61 24.37
N ASN A 70 3.26 -9.03 23.52
CA ASN A 70 3.25 -10.35 22.88
C ASN A 70 2.53 -10.31 21.51
N LEU A 71 2.62 -11.42 20.76
CA LEU A 71 2.08 -11.51 19.40
C LEU A 71 0.54 -11.36 19.35
N THR A 72 -0.18 -11.93 20.31
CA THR A 72 -1.64 -11.82 20.39
C THR A 72 -2.08 -10.38 20.61
N GLU A 73 -1.39 -9.67 21.49
CA GLU A 73 -1.64 -8.26 21.74
C GLU A 73 -1.29 -7.40 20.53
N LEU A 74 -0.15 -7.67 19.89
CA LEU A 74 0.27 -6.99 18.67
C LEU A 74 -0.78 -7.12 17.56
N GLU A 75 -1.28 -8.34 17.31
CA GLU A 75 -2.28 -8.58 16.27
C GLU A 75 -3.56 -7.79 16.54
N ARG A 76 -4.07 -7.88 17.78
CA ARG A 76 -5.28 -7.15 18.20
C ARG A 76 -5.10 -5.64 18.03
N ILE A 77 -3.99 -5.10 18.50
CA ILE A 77 -3.68 -3.65 18.41
C ILE A 77 -3.56 -3.23 16.94
N CYS A 78 -2.91 -4.02 16.09
CA CYS A 78 -2.82 -3.73 14.66
C CYS A 78 -4.21 -3.60 14.01
N ARG A 79 -5.15 -4.48 14.36
CA ARG A 79 -6.53 -4.43 13.86
C ARG A 79 -7.26 -3.18 14.35
N GLU A 80 -7.18 -2.90 15.64
CA GLU A 80 -7.82 -1.73 16.26
C GLU A 80 -7.31 -0.40 15.68
N GLU A 81 -5.98 -0.23 15.58
CA GLU A 81 -5.39 1.00 15.03
C GLU A 81 -5.67 1.16 13.53
N ARG A 82 -5.74 0.05 12.79
CA ARG A 82 -6.16 0.06 11.38
C ARG A 82 -7.59 0.53 11.21
N GLU A 83 -8.52 0.09 12.06
CA GLU A 83 -9.93 0.47 12.01
C GLU A 83 -10.16 1.93 12.41
N LYS A 84 -9.38 2.42 13.39
CA LYS A 84 -9.39 3.84 13.77
C LYS A 84 -8.93 4.77 12.65
N LEU A 85 -8.17 4.29 11.66
CA LEU A 85 -7.64 5.14 10.61
C LEU A 85 -8.78 5.63 9.69
N PRO A 86 -9.16 6.93 9.76
CA PRO A 86 -10.37 7.40 9.12
C PRO A 86 -10.30 7.24 7.60
N LYS A 87 -11.45 6.98 6.97
CA LYS A 87 -11.54 6.91 5.49
C LYS A 87 -10.93 8.15 4.83
N TYR A 88 -11.15 9.35 5.38
CA TYR A 88 -10.59 10.59 4.83
C TYR A 88 -9.05 10.58 4.78
N ARG A 89 -8.35 9.98 5.76
CA ARG A 89 -6.88 9.92 5.75
C ARG A 89 -6.37 9.01 4.64
N ARG A 90 -7.04 7.86 4.42
CA ARG A 90 -6.74 6.96 3.29
C ARG A 90 -6.97 7.66 1.96
N VAL A 91 -8.10 8.35 1.81
CA VAL A 91 -8.41 9.13 0.61
C VAL A 91 -7.39 10.24 0.37
N LYS A 92 -6.99 10.98 1.42
CA LYS A 92 -5.98 12.05 1.31
C LYS A 92 -4.61 11.52 0.89
N LEU A 93 -4.24 10.33 1.36
CA LEU A 93 -3.00 9.66 0.96
C LEU A 93 -3.03 9.33 -0.53
N VAL A 94 -4.13 8.71 -0.99
CA VAL A 94 -4.33 8.39 -2.42
C VAL A 94 -4.36 9.67 -3.27
N ALA A 95 -5.09 10.69 -2.81
CA ALA A 95 -5.20 11.98 -3.49
C ALA A 95 -3.88 12.78 -3.53
N SER A 96 -2.88 12.41 -2.72
CA SER A 96 -1.56 13.05 -2.77
C SER A 96 -0.67 12.57 -3.91
N TYR A 97 -1.04 11.47 -4.58
CA TYR A 97 -0.22 10.84 -5.63
C TYR A 97 0.21 11.78 -6.75
N PRO A 98 -0.68 12.63 -7.34
CA PRO A 98 -0.27 13.51 -8.43
C PRO A 98 0.83 14.49 -8.00
N ARG A 99 0.74 15.02 -6.77
CA ARG A 99 1.77 15.93 -6.22
C ARG A 99 3.09 15.24 -5.91
N ARG A 100 3.05 13.95 -5.55
CA ARG A 100 4.25 13.12 -5.34
C ARG A 100 4.93 12.82 -6.68
N LEU A 101 4.15 12.47 -7.71
CA LEU A 101 4.65 12.27 -9.07
C LEU A 101 5.31 13.54 -9.62
N GLU A 102 4.65 14.69 -9.48
CA GLU A 102 5.21 15.98 -9.90
C GLU A 102 6.53 16.29 -9.20
N ALA A 103 6.65 15.99 -7.90
CA ALA A 103 7.89 16.15 -7.17
C ALA A 103 9.00 15.25 -7.73
N VAL A 104 8.71 13.98 -8.02
CA VAL A 104 9.69 13.03 -8.61
C VAL A 104 10.11 13.46 -10.02
N ILE A 105 9.17 13.97 -10.83
CA ILE A 105 9.48 14.50 -12.16
C ILE A 105 10.41 15.72 -12.05
N THR A 106 10.09 16.63 -11.11
CA THR A 106 10.89 17.85 -10.86
C THR A 106 12.30 17.51 -10.38
N THR A 107 12.45 16.49 -9.53
CA THR A 107 13.75 16.01 -9.04
C THR A 107 14.44 15.06 -10.01
N LYS A 108 13.88 14.83 -11.21
CA LYS A 108 14.40 13.89 -12.22
C LYS A 108 14.64 12.48 -11.66
N GLY A 109 13.76 12.01 -10.78
CA GLY A 109 13.85 10.70 -10.15
C GLY A 109 14.69 10.65 -8.87
N ALA A 110 15.25 11.78 -8.40
CA ALA A 110 15.89 11.84 -7.09
C ALA A 110 14.87 11.92 -5.94
N SER A 111 15.33 11.69 -4.72
CA SER A 111 14.49 11.70 -3.50
C SER A 111 13.69 12.98 -3.34
N THR A 112 12.47 12.84 -2.84
CA THR A 112 11.55 13.95 -2.57
C THR A 112 11.30 14.07 -1.06
N LYS A 113 10.52 15.08 -0.66
CA LYS A 113 10.16 15.31 0.76
C LYS A 113 9.10 14.36 1.34
N TYR A 114 8.66 13.35 0.57
CA TYR A 114 7.40 12.64 0.78
C TYR A 114 7.50 11.23 1.39
#